data_AF-A0A0T5VSS7-F1
#
_entry.id   AF-A0A0T5VSS7-F1
#
_cell.length_a   1.000
_cell.length_b   1.000
_cell.length_c   1.000
_cell.angle_alpha   90.00
_cell.angle_beta   90.00
_cell.angle_gamma   90.00
#
_symmetry.space_group_name_H-M   'P 1'
#
loop_
_entity.id
_entity.type
_entity.pdbx_description
1 polymer ?
#
loop_
_entity_poly.entity_id
_entity_poly.type
_entity_poly.pdbx_seq_one_letter_code
_entity_poly.pdbx_strand_id
1 'polypeptide(L)'
;MKICFSIIILTLCFLSTKAQTLSYEDFKKLIPLLEKEDWRNAYQQSEKLLISSKTDTSDFRAIILYANILSAAGMVTENSMSYKEIEKNLMKYKGQKIIFSSHPITEKEGSLNCVQFSDPKLAASAFITATNGVSIFCVLKKLFLSIR
;
A
#
# COMPACT_ATOMS: atom_id res chain seq x y z
N MET A 1 -28.58 -34.99 -24.02
CA MET A 1 -27.12 -34.73 -24.05
C MET A 1 -26.71 -33.38 -24.65
N LYS A 2 -27.44 -32.78 -25.60
CA LYS A 2 -27.05 -31.49 -26.22
C LYS A 2 -27.09 -30.27 -25.26
N ILE A 3 -27.98 -30.28 -24.27
CA ILE A 3 -28.13 -29.18 -23.29
C ILE A 3 -26.94 -29.13 -22.31
N CYS A 4 -26.38 -30.28 -21.92
CA CYS A 4 -25.24 -30.33 -21.00
C CYS A 4 -23.97 -29.72 -21.60
N PHE A 5 -23.76 -29.86 -22.92
CA PHE A 5 -22.59 -29.29 -23.60
C PHE A 5 -22.65 -27.77 -23.69
N SER A 6 -23.86 -27.20 -23.83
CA SER A 6 -24.09 -25.76 -23.89
C SER A 6 -23.80 -25.06 -22.55
N ILE A 7 -24.09 -25.72 -21.42
CA ILE A 7 -23.83 -25.18 -20.08
C ILE A 7 -22.33 -25.14 -19.75
N ILE A 8 -21.56 -26.14 -20.23
CA ILE A 8 -20.11 -26.23 -20.01
C ILE A 8 -19.34 -25.13 -20.77
N ILE A 9 -19.78 -24.79 -21.98
CA ILE A 9 -19.17 -23.71 -22.78
C ILE A 9 -19.46 -22.35 -22.15
N LEU A 10 -20.64 -22.15 -21.56
CA LEU A 10 -21.00 -20.89 -20.90
C LEU A 10 -20.22 -20.67 -19.59
N THR A 11 -19.91 -21.72 -18.83
CA THR A 11 -19.12 -21.61 -17.58
C THR A 11 -17.62 -21.38 -17.81
N LEU A 12 -17.05 -21.87 -18.91
CA LEU A 12 -15.64 -21.64 -19.25
C LEU A 12 -15.33 -20.18 -19.62
N CYS A 13 -16.30 -19.44 -20.18
CA CYS A 13 -16.13 -18.03 -20.52
C CYS A 13 -16.02 -17.09 -19.30
N PHE A 14 -16.53 -17.49 -18.13
CA PHE A 14 -16.47 -16.66 -16.91
C PHE A 14 -15.16 -16.80 -16.12
N LEU A 15 -14.28 -17.74 -16.49
CA LEU A 15 -13.04 -18.02 -15.74
C LEU A 15 -11.82 -17.22 -16.20
N SER A 16 -11.95 -16.34 -17.19
CA SER A 16 -10.84 -15.57 -17.75
C SER A 16 -10.72 -14.15 -17.18
N THR A 17 -10.99 -13.95 -15.89
CA THR A 17 -10.56 -12.72 -15.22
C THR A 17 -9.03 -12.75 -15.10
N LYS A 18 -8.34 -12.12 -16.06
CA LYS A 18 -6.89 -11.92 -15.95
C LYS A 18 -6.61 -11.14 -14.67
N ALA A 19 -6.07 -11.81 -13.67
CA ALA A 19 -5.52 -11.15 -12.49
C ALA A 19 -4.36 -10.25 -12.96
N GLN A 20 -4.55 -8.92 -12.88
CA GLN A 20 -3.50 -7.98 -13.24
C GLN A 20 -2.36 -8.10 -12.23
N THR A 21 -1.18 -8.47 -12.71
CA THR A 21 0.06 -8.45 -11.90
C THR A 21 0.73 -7.10 -12.10
N LEU A 22 1.01 -6.39 -11.02
CA LEU A 22 1.67 -5.09 -11.04
C LEU A 22 3.14 -5.23 -11.36
N SER A 23 3.68 -4.21 -12.01
CA SER A 23 5.06 -4.18 -12.49
C SER A 23 5.76 -2.88 -12.10
N TYR A 24 7.05 -2.81 -12.41
CA TYR A 24 7.83 -1.57 -12.28
C TYR A 24 7.20 -0.41 -13.06
N GLU A 25 6.64 -0.66 -14.25
CA GLU A 25 6.03 0.39 -15.07
C GLU A 25 4.78 0.98 -14.42
N ASP A 26 4.10 0.24 -13.55
CA ASP A 26 2.97 0.76 -12.77
C ASP A 26 3.46 1.60 -11.60
N PHE A 27 4.50 1.13 -10.90
CA PHE A 27 5.13 1.90 -9.83
C PHE A 27 5.77 3.20 -10.34
N LYS A 28 6.42 3.16 -11.50
CA LYS A 28 7.11 4.29 -12.13
C LYS A 28 6.17 5.48 -12.39
N LYS A 29 4.88 5.23 -12.62
CA LYS A 29 3.86 6.30 -12.77
C LYS A 29 3.62 7.07 -11.47
N LEU A 30 3.87 6.45 -10.31
CA LEU A 30 3.69 7.07 -9.01
C LEU A 30 4.90 7.92 -8.59
N ILE A 31 6.11 7.58 -9.05
CA ILE A 31 7.36 8.28 -8.70
C ILE A 31 7.24 9.81 -8.81
N PRO A 32 6.84 10.40 -9.96
CA PRO A 32 6.80 11.87 -10.08
C PRO A 32 5.74 12.52 -9.18
N LEU A 33 4.72 11.79 -8.74
CA LEU A 33 3.72 12.30 -7.78
C LEU A 33 4.31 12.30 -6.37
N LEU A 34 5.00 11.22 -6.00
CA LEU A 34 5.66 11.08 -4.71
C LEU A 34 6.82 12.09 -4.56
N GLU A 35 7.62 12.29 -5.61
CA GLU A 35 8.72 13.27 -5.62
C GLU A 35 8.23 14.72 -5.46
N LYS A 36 7.03 15.02 -5.96
CA LYS A 36 6.39 16.34 -5.85
C LYS A 36 5.52 16.49 -4.61
N GLU A 37 5.45 15.47 -3.77
CA GLU A 37 4.57 15.44 -2.60
C GLU A 37 3.08 15.67 -2.97
N ASP A 38 2.67 15.25 -4.17
CA ASP A 38 1.28 15.29 -4.60
C ASP A 38 0.51 14.11 -3.99
N TRP A 39 0.32 14.17 -2.67
CA TRP A 39 -0.17 13.06 -1.86
C TRP A 39 -1.56 12.62 -2.28
N ARG A 40 -2.42 13.57 -2.68
CA ARG A 40 -3.79 13.26 -3.12
C ARG A 40 -3.78 12.43 -4.39
N ASN A 41 -3.05 12.85 -5.43
CA ASN A 41 -3.01 12.11 -6.68
C ASN A 41 -2.23 10.80 -6.53
N ALA A 42 -1.14 10.79 -5.76
CA ALA A 42 -0.39 9.57 -5.45
C ALA A 42 -1.27 8.53 -4.72
N TYR A 43 -2.07 8.96 -3.74
CA TYR A 43 -3.03 8.11 -3.03
C TYR A 43 -4.09 7.53 -3.98
N GLN A 44 -4.74 8.37 -4.79
CA GLN A 44 -5.80 7.92 -5.71
C GLN A 44 -5.29 6.96 -6.78
N GLN A 45 -4.13 7.25 -7.38
CA GLN A 45 -3.57 6.39 -8.42
C GLN A 45 -3.10 5.05 -7.86
N SER A 46 -2.43 5.06 -6.70
CA SER A 46 -2.03 3.82 -6.04
C SER A 46 -3.23 2.99 -5.58
N GLU A 47 -4.28 3.61 -5.03
CA GLU A 47 -5.52 2.91 -4.65
C GLU A 47 -6.18 2.25 -5.87
N LYS A 48 -6.23 2.94 -7.01
CA LYS A 48 -6.77 2.38 -8.26
C LYS A 48 -6.01 1.12 -8.70
N LEU A 49 -4.67 1.16 -8.65
CA LEU A 49 -3.82 0.01 -8.98
C LEU A 49 -4.08 -1.16 -8.02
N LEU A 50 -4.15 -0.90 -6.70
CA LEU A 50 -4.41 -1.93 -5.70
C LEU A 50 -5.79 -2.58 -5.83
N ILE A 51 -6.81 -1.80 -6.23
CA ILE A 51 -8.17 -2.29 -6.47
C ILE A 51 -8.22 -3.19 -7.71
N SER A 52 -7.46 -2.89 -8.77
CA SER A 52 -7.43 -3.72 -9.98
C SER A 52 -6.54 -4.97 -9.84
N SER A 53 -5.66 -5.01 -8.83
CA SER A 53 -4.69 -6.09 -8.59
C SER A 53 -4.94 -6.84 -7.26
N LYS A 54 -6.19 -7.11 -6.88
CA LYS A 54 -6.53 -7.69 -5.56
C LYS A 54 -5.84 -9.01 -5.26
N THR A 55 -5.73 -9.89 -6.25
CA THR A 55 -5.13 -11.23 -6.12
C THR A 55 -3.64 -11.24 -6.46
N ASP A 56 -3.06 -10.09 -6.78
CA ASP A 56 -1.63 -9.99 -7.05
C ASP A 56 -0.82 -10.21 -5.75
N THR A 57 0.27 -10.96 -5.88
CA THR A 57 1.20 -11.29 -4.78
C THR A 57 2.62 -10.81 -5.06
N SER A 58 2.80 -10.05 -6.15
CA SER A 58 4.08 -9.48 -6.56
C SER A 58 4.64 -8.50 -5.51
N ASP A 59 5.97 -8.36 -5.52
CA ASP A 59 6.65 -7.35 -4.72
C ASP A 59 6.24 -5.93 -5.13
N PHE A 60 5.94 -5.70 -6.41
CA PHE A 60 5.45 -4.40 -6.87
C PHE A 60 4.12 -4.01 -6.26
N ARG A 61 3.23 -4.96 -5.99
CA ARG A 61 2.02 -4.70 -5.23
C ARG A 61 2.34 -4.24 -3.80
N ALA A 62 3.32 -4.88 -3.15
CA ALA A 62 3.73 -4.51 -1.80
C ALA A 62 4.40 -3.12 -1.74
N ILE A 63 5.15 -2.74 -2.79
CA ILE A 63 5.74 -1.41 -2.97
C ILE A 63 4.65 -0.36 -3.23
N ILE A 64 3.68 -0.66 -4.11
CA ILE A 64 2.57 0.26 -4.41
C ILE A 64 1.66 0.43 -3.18
N LEU A 65 1.46 -0.63 -2.39
CA LEU A 65 0.77 -0.54 -1.10
C LEU A 65 1.51 0.41 -0.15
N TYR A 66 2.83 0.30 -0.06
CA TYR A 66 3.63 1.24 0.73
C TYR A 66 3.44 2.68 0.25
N ALA A 67 3.52 2.93 -1.06
CA ALA A 67 3.29 4.26 -1.63
C ALA A 67 1.89 4.80 -1.30
N ASN A 68 0.85 3.96 -1.32
CA ASN A 68 -0.51 4.34 -0.95
C ASN A 68 -0.59 4.77 0.53
N ILE A 69 0.02 4.01 1.43
CA ILE A 69 0.04 4.28 2.87
C ILE A 69 0.81 5.58 3.16
N LEU A 70 1.98 5.75 2.53
CA LEU A 70 2.79 6.95 2.65
C LEU A 70 2.01 8.19 2.20
N SER A 71 1.36 8.11 1.03
CA SER A 71 0.54 9.20 0.49
C SER A 71 -0.64 9.53 1.40
N ALA A 72 -1.33 8.52 1.94
CA ALA A 72 -2.43 8.74 2.87
C ALA A 72 -1.98 9.51 4.12
N ALA A 73 -0.80 9.20 4.65
CA ALA A 73 -0.28 9.90 5.81
C ALA A 73 0.28 11.31 5.47
N GLY A 74 0.81 11.52 4.26
CA GLY A 74 1.05 12.86 3.72
C GLY A 74 -0.23 13.70 3.70
N MET A 75 -1.33 13.15 3.19
CA MET A 75 -2.65 13.80 3.22
C MET A 75 -3.14 14.12 4.64
N VAL A 76 -2.85 13.26 5.62
CA VAL A 76 -3.17 13.55 7.03
C VAL A 76 -2.38 14.74 7.54
N THR A 77 -1.11 14.80 7.19
CA THR A 77 -0.24 15.90 7.61
C THR A 77 -0.65 17.24 7.00
N GLU A 78 -1.17 17.22 5.77
CA GLU A 78 -1.77 18.38 5.10
C GLU A 78 -3.21 18.70 5.53
N ASN A 79 -3.76 18.00 6.54
CA ASN A 79 -5.16 18.10 6.96
C ASN A 79 -6.19 17.80 5.85
N SER A 80 -5.77 17.14 4.77
CA SER A 80 -6.62 16.68 3.65
C SER A 80 -7.28 15.32 3.91
N MET A 81 -6.89 14.64 4.98
CA MET A 81 -7.48 13.39 5.49
C MET A 81 -7.39 13.37 7.02
N SER A 82 -8.38 12.84 7.71
CA SER A 82 -8.32 12.67 9.16
C SER A 82 -7.64 11.36 9.57
N TYR A 83 -7.10 11.32 10.80
CA TYR A 83 -6.56 10.09 11.39
C TYR A 83 -7.57 8.93 11.44
N LYS A 84 -8.85 9.22 11.62
CA LYS A 84 -9.91 8.18 11.63
C LYS A 84 -10.16 7.61 10.24
N GLU A 85 -10.06 8.43 9.21
CA GLU A 85 -10.25 7.99 7.82
C GLU A 85 -9.10 7.11 7.34
N ILE A 86 -7.85 7.50 7.63
CA ILE A 86 -6.69 6.67 7.29
C ILE A 86 -6.76 5.33 8.04
N GLU A 87 -7.10 5.30 9.32
CA GLU A 87 -7.24 4.06 10.10
C GLU A 87 -8.24 3.10 9.44
N LYS A 88 -9.43 3.60 9.07
CA LYS A 88 -10.44 2.82 8.36
C LYS A 88 -9.94 2.30 7.01
N ASN A 89 -9.17 3.10 6.27
CA ASN A 89 -8.62 2.69 4.97
C ASN A 89 -7.53 1.63 5.10
N LEU A 90 -6.66 1.75 6.10
CA LEU A 90 -5.58 0.79 6.36
C LEU A 90 -6.10 -0.59 6.78
N MET A 91 -7.26 -0.64 7.45
CA MET A 91 -7.87 -1.92 7.86
C MET A 91 -8.17 -2.86 6.68
N LYS A 92 -8.39 -2.32 5.48
CA LYS A 92 -8.62 -3.11 4.24
C LYS A 92 -7.38 -3.91 3.82
N TYR A 93 -6.20 -3.44 4.22
CA TYR A 93 -4.93 -4.02 3.81
C TYR A 93 -4.36 -4.99 4.86
N LYS A 94 -5.08 -5.24 5.97
CA LYS A 94 -4.70 -6.20 7.01
C LYS A 94 -4.17 -7.51 6.46
N GLY A 95 -2.99 -7.91 6.92
CA GLY A 95 -2.35 -9.19 6.60
C GLY A 95 -1.64 -9.23 5.24
N GLN A 96 -1.59 -8.12 4.51
CA GLN A 96 -0.88 -8.07 3.22
C GLN A 96 0.63 -7.88 3.44
N LYS A 97 1.44 -8.06 2.39
CA LYS A 97 2.88 -7.74 2.43
C LYS A 97 3.08 -6.27 2.11
N ILE A 98 3.98 -5.60 2.84
CA ILE A 98 4.45 -4.24 2.54
C ILE A 98 5.96 -4.31 2.37
N ILE A 99 6.49 -3.59 1.38
CA ILE A 99 7.93 -3.41 1.20
C ILE A 99 8.22 -1.91 1.34
N PHE A 100 9.00 -1.57 2.37
CA PHE A 100 9.48 -0.21 2.60
C PHE A 100 10.67 0.04 1.68
N SER A 101 10.45 0.71 0.55
CA SER A 101 11.57 1.11 -0.31
C SER A 101 12.35 2.26 0.34
N SER A 102 13.65 2.07 0.51
CA SER A 102 14.65 3.12 0.79
C SER A 102 14.60 3.81 2.16
N HIS A 103 13.90 3.26 3.16
CA HIS A 103 13.90 3.82 4.52
C HIS A 103 14.60 2.86 5.50
N PRO A 104 15.77 3.22 6.08
CA PRO A 104 16.39 2.43 7.13
C PRO A 104 15.44 2.23 8.33
N ILE A 105 15.45 1.04 8.90
CA ILE A 105 14.72 0.76 10.15
C ILE A 105 15.58 1.26 11.31
N THR A 106 14.99 2.02 12.23
CA THR A 106 15.67 2.51 13.43
C THR A 106 14.81 2.29 14.67
N GLU A 107 15.47 2.01 15.79
CA GLU A 107 14.83 1.98 17.11
C GLU A 107 14.90 3.36 17.80
N LYS A 108 15.67 4.30 17.24
CA LYS A 108 15.94 5.60 17.84
C LYS A 108 14.88 6.64 17.47
N GLU A 109 14.17 7.14 18.49
CA GLU A 109 13.20 8.23 18.37
C GLU A 109 13.80 9.48 17.71
N GLY A 110 13.00 10.14 16.87
CA GLY A 110 13.36 11.41 16.24
C GLY A 110 14.29 11.30 15.03
N SER A 111 14.58 10.09 14.54
CA SER A 111 15.37 9.91 13.33
C SER A 111 14.56 10.30 12.08
N LEU A 112 15.12 11.18 11.25
CA LEU A 112 14.56 11.54 9.96
C LEU A 112 14.81 10.42 8.94
N ASN A 113 13.88 10.20 8.01
CA ASN A 113 14.00 9.22 6.92
C ASN A 113 14.06 7.76 7.35
N CYS A 114 13.60 7.44 8.55
CA CYS A 114 13.63 6.08 9.06
C CYS A 114 12.22 5.54 9.31
N VAL A 115 12.10 4.22 9.22
CA VAL A 115 10.94 3.50 9.78
C VAL A 115 11.23 3.20 11.23
N GLN A 116 10.41 3.72 12.14
CA GLN A 116 10.55 3.41 13.57
C GLN A 116 9.39 2.53 14.04
N PHE A 117 9.70 1.43 14.71
CA PHE A 117 8.68 0.61 15.37
C PHE A 117 8.49 1.09 16.82
N SER A 118 7.26 1.33 17.27
CA SER A 118 7.01 1.79 18.65
C SER A 118 7.23 0.71 19.70
N ASP A 119 7.31 -0.56 19.29
CA ASP A 119 7.60 -1.68 20.17
C ASP A 119 8.37 -2.76 19.38
N PRO A 120 9.62 -3.06 19.75
CA PRO A 120 10.44 -4.06 19.05
C PRO A 120 9.94 -5.50 19.25
N LYS A 121 9.10 -5.78 20.27
CA LYS A 121 8.48 -7.09 20.52
C LYS A 121 7.07 -7.19 19.93
N LEU A 122 6.38 -6.06 19.81
CA LEU A 122 5.09 -5.93 19.14
C LEU A 122 5.31 -5.01 17.94
N ALA A 123 5.64 -5.57 16.78
CA ALA A 123 5.69 -4.88 15.47
C ALA A 123 4.29 -4.34 15.09
N ALA A 124 3.83 -3.39 15.87
CA ALA A 124 2.44 -3.04 16.07
C ALA A 124 2.21 -1.55 15.90
N SER A 125 3.24 -0.75 15.62
CA SER A 125 3.13 0.62 15.15
C SER A 125 4.43 0.92 14.41
N ALA A 126 4.35 1.30 13.14
CA ALA A 126 5.51 1.74 12.37
C ALA A 126 5.31 3.20 11.93
N PHE A 127 6.23 4.07 12.35
CA PHE A 127 6.32 5.49 12.00
C PHE A 127 7.21 5.67 10.78
N ILE A 128 6.90 6.62 9.90
CA ILE A 128 7.71 6.93 8.72
C ILE A 128 7.96 8.43 8.67
N THR A 129 9.16 8.88 9.02
CA THR A 129 9.49 10.31 8.93
C THR A 129 10.02 10.61 7.53
N ALA A 130 9.37 11.48 6.74
CA ALA A 130 9.81 11.84 5.39
C ALA A 130 10.64 13.14 5.36
N THR A 131 11.41 13.33 4.28
CA THR A 131 12.63 14.15 4.21
C THR A 131 12.45 15.67 4.09
N ASN A 132 11.24 16.19 3.88
CA ASN A 132 11.06 17.61 3.57
C ASN A 132 10.57 18.47 4.75
N GLY A 133 10.92 18.09 5.99
CA GLY A 133 10.51 18.79 7.21
C GLY A 133 9.09 18.45 7.68
N VAL A 134 8.43 17.51 7.00
CA VAL A 134 7.09 17.01 7.31
C VAL A 134 7.22 15.62 7.93
N SER A 135 6.93 15.50 9.23
CA SER A 135 6.87 14.20 9.90
C SER A 135 5.57 13.50 9.53
N ILE A 136 5.65 12.48 8.69
CA ILE A 136 4.48 11.72 8.24
C ILE A 136 4.12 10.67 9.30
N PHE A 137 3.13 10.96 10.14
CA PHE A 137 2.74 10.05 11.21
C PHE A 137 1.85 8.92 10.69
N CYS A 138 2.45 7.80 10.29
CA CYS A 138 1.73 6.54 10.12
C CYS A 138 1.63 5.81 11.47
N VAL A 139 0.40 5.46 11.89
CA VAL A 139 0.19 4.45 12.94
C VAL A 139 -0.19 3.15 12.27
N LEU A 140 0.80 2.31 11.98
CA LEU A 140 0.55 0.97 11.44
C LEU A 140 0.23 -0.01 12.58
N LYS A 141 -1.02 -0.02 13.04
CA LYS A 141 -1.41 -0.87 14.18
C LYS A 141 -1.40 -2.36 13.81
N LYS A 142 -0.47 -3.15 14.37
CA LYS A 142 -0.30 -4.63 14.28
C LYS A 142 -1.07 -5.32 13.14
N LEU A 143 -0.68 -5.09 11.90
CA LEU A 143 -1.42 -5.61 10.74
C LEU A 143 -0.55 -6.27 9.65
N PHE A 144 0.78 -6.13 9.71
CA PHE A 144 1.65 -6.48 8.58
C PHE A 144 2.94 -7.12 9.09
N LEU A 145 3.06 -8.45 8.98
CA LEU A 145 4.32 -9.14 9.24
C LEU A 145 4.46 -10.33 8.29
N SER A 146 5.17 -10.10 7.19
CA SER A 146 6.13 -11.04 6.62
C SER A 146 7.25 -10.21 6.02
N ILE A 147 8.26 -9.94 6.85
CA ILE A 147 9.52 -9.33 6.44
C ILE A 147 10.45 -10.50 6.14
N ARG A 148 10.80 -10.68 4.87
CA ARG A 148 11.94 -11.49 4.42
C ARG A 148 12.83 -10.61 3.58
#